data_AF-A0A8C5DC82-F1
#
_entry.id   AF-A0A8C5DC82-F1
#
_cell.length_a   1.000
_cell.length_b   1.000
_cell.length_c   1.000
_cell.angle_alpha   90.00
_cell.angle_beta   90.00
_cell.angle_gamma   90.00
#
_symmetry.space_group_name_H-M   'P 1'
#
loop_
_entity.id
_entity.type
_entity.pdbx_description
1 polymer ?
#
loop_
_entity_poly.entity_id
_entity_poly.type
_entity_poly.pdbx_seq_one_letter_code
_entity_poly.pdbx_strand_id
1 'polypeptide(L)'
;MVSLTDSFLLLCVILRASTGFPVSAKDHESCVKLFGDLLQNVTALLESPILCFGISSDKVAVSQTETVHACAPNPTQNSGCVSQRNSSFIESECWRNINADLAYYDIAIQLYLKSNLRSSQNETALLEPTRTIIQRLRKVSLLHKQEEGAKMWDSDSYNNRNKMCKLMRGFHLRAITMNRAICYMSSGDHRN
;
A
#
# COMPACT_ATOMS: atom_id res chain seq x y z
N MET A 1 61.89 18.27 35.31
CA MET A 1 61.42 19.65 35.06
C MET A 1 60.79 19.65 33.68
N VAL A 2 59.45 19.71 33.66
CA VAL A 2 58.49 20.10 32.60
C VAL A 2 58.68 19.59 31.15
N SER A 3 57.62 18.93 30.68
CA SER A 3 57.27 18.36 29.37
C SER A 3 57.56 19.20 28.12
N LEU A 4 57.65 18.52 26.96
CA LEU A 4 56.76 18.81 25.83
C LEU A 4 56.59 17.57 24.94
N THR A 5 55.33 17.19 24.77
CA THR A 5 54.75 16.13 23.94
C THR A 5 54.65 16.56 22.48
N ASP A 6 54.78 15.65 21.51
CA ASP A 6 54.07 15.76 20.22
C ASP A 6 53.83 14.37 19.61
N SER A 7 52.68 13.78 19.92
CA SER A 7 52.09 12.69 19.15
C SER A 7 50.97 13.27 18.28
N PHE A 8 51.17 13.29 16.96
CA PHE A 8 50.14 13.68 16.00
C PHE A 8 49.02 12.63 15.99
N LEU A 9 47.93 12.90 16.72
CA LEU A 9 46.67 12.16 16.57
C LEU A 9 45.85 12.83 15.46
N LEU A 10 45.85 12.22 14.26
CA LEU A 10 44.94 12.60 13.18
C LEU A 10 43.53 12.13 13.52
N LEU A 11 42.67 13.00 14.04
CA LEU A 11 41.23 12.73 14.11
C LEU A 11 40.59 13.05 12.75
N CYS A 12 40.36 12.03 11.94
CA CYS A 12 39.45 12.12 10.80
C CYS A 12 38.01 12.25 11.32
N VAL A 13 37.52 13.48 11.44
CA VAL A 13 36.09 13.75 11.61
C VAL A 13 35.41 13.41 10.28
N ILE A 14 34.84 12.21 10.19
CA ILE A 14 33.95 11.85 9.08
C ILE A 14 32.61 12.56 9.32
N LEU A 15 32.50 13.80 8.85
CA LEU A 15 31.22 14.45 8.66
C LEU A 15 30.46 13.67 7.57
N ARG A 16 29.67 12.68 7.98
CA ARG A 16 28.56 12.21 7.14
C ARG A 16 27.54 13.33 7.14
N ALA A 17 27.63 14.21 6.15
CA ALA A 17 26.51 15.06 5.78
C ALA A 17 25.41 14.13 5.27
N SER A 18 24.56 13.65 6.17
CA SER A 18 23.28 13.05 5.80
C SER A 18 22.47 14.16 5.15
N THR A 19 22.55 14.27 3.83
CA THR A 19 21.66 15.15 3.07
C THR A 19 20.28 14.53 3.10
N GLY A 20 19.53 14.78 4.17
CA GLY A 20 18.09 14.68 4.15
C GLY A 20 17.58 15.79 3.26
N PHE A 21 17.41 15.50 1.96
CA PHE A 21 16.71 16.44 1.09
C PHE A 21 15.28 16.59 1.61
N PRO A 22 14.75 17.81 1.74
CA PRO A 22 13.35 17.99 2.05
C PRO A 22 12.55 17.33 0.92
N VAL A 23 11.79 16.28 1.26
CA VAL A 23 10.84 15.69 0.33
C VAL A 23 9.89 16.81 -0.08
N SER A 24 9.80 17.08 -1.37
CA SER A 24 9.01 18.19 -1.89
C SER A 24 7.55 18.02 -1.47
N ALA A 25 6.93 19.07 -0.94
CA ALA A 25 5.50 19.05 -0.58
C ALA A 25 4.60 18.65 -1.77
N LYS A 26 5.05 18.91 -3.00
CA LYS A 26 4.39 18.49 -4.25
C LYS A 26 4.29 16.97 -4.39
N ASP A 27 5.26 16.22 -3.86
CA ASP A 27 5.27 14.76 -3.93
C ASP A 27 4.24 14.14 -2.96
N HIS A 28 4.00 14.80 -1.82
CA HIS A 28 3.00 14.37 -0.84
C HIS A 28 1.57 14.63 -1.34
N GLU A 29 1.30 15.83 -1.89
CA GLU A 29 -0.01 16.16 -2.45
C GLU A 29 -0.37 15.25 -3.63
N SER A 30 0.60 14.96 -4.50
CA SER A 30 0.45 14.00 -5.59
C SER A 30 0.14 12.59 -5.09
N CYS A 31 0.80 12.16 -4.01
CA CYS A 31 0.58 10.83 -3.43
C CYS A 31 -0.80 10.69 -2.78
N VAL A 32 -1.22 11.68 -1.97
CA VAL A 32 -2.56 11.72 -1.36
C VAL A 32 -3.63 11.62 -2.44
N LYS A 33 -3.49 12.41 -3.52
CA LYS A 33 -4.43 12.36 -4.64
C LYS A 33 -4.48 10.97 -5.29
N LEU A 34 -3.33 10.33 -5.53
CA LEU A 34 -3.30 8.99 -6.15
C LEU A 34 -3.97 7.91 -5.28
N PHE A 35 -3.86 7.99 -3.94
CA PHE A 35 -4.59 7.09 -3.05
C PHE A 35 -6.10 7.35 -3.06
N GLY A 36 -6.51 8.62 -3.18
CA GLY A 36 -7.91 9.00 -3.40
C GLY A 36 -8.46 8.44 -4.73
N ASP A 37 -7.72 8.62 -5.81
CA ASP A 37 -8.06 8.08 -7.14
C ASP A 37 -8.14 6.55 -7.10
N LEU A 38 -7.24 5.88 -6.37
CA LEU A 38 -7.26 4.43 -6.17
C LEU A 38 -8.56 3.98 -5.49
N LEU A 39 -8.93 4.63 -4.38
CA LEU A 39 -10.14 4.30 -3.65
C LEU A 39 -11.38 4.45 -4.55
N GLN A 40 -11.50 5.58 -5.25
CA GLN A 40 -12.62 5.83 -6.17
C GLN A 40 -12.71 4.77 -7.27
N ASN A 41 -11.59 4.43 -7.91
CA ASN A 41 -11.58 3.42 -8.96
C ASN A 41 -11.96 2.03 -8.46
N VAL A 42 -11.50 1.63 -7.27
CA VAL A 42 -11.87 0.33 -6.69
C VAL A 42 -13.35 0.31 -6.30
N THR A 43 -13.90 1.41 -5.77
CA THR A 43 -15.35 1.54 -5.51
C THR A 43 -16.16 1.38 -6.79
N ALA A 44 -15.85 2.16 -7.84
CA ALA A 44 -16.56 2.09 -9.12
C ALA A 44 -16.44 0.71 -9.79
N LEU A 45 -15.28 0.06 -9.65
CA LEU A 45 -15.05 -1.31 -10.13
C LEU A 45 -16.00 -2.32 -9.47
N LEU A 46 -16.24 -2.19 -8.15
CA LEU A 46 -17.12 -3.09 -7.40
C LEU A 46 -18.61 -2.84 -7.68
N GLU A 47 -18.98 -1.62 -8.05
CA GLU A 47 -20.34 -1.26 -8.47
C GLU A 47 -20.66 -1.73 -9.90
N SER A 48 -19.62 -2.00 -10.70
CA SER A 48 -19.78 -2.49 -12.08
C SER A 48 -20.41 -3.90 -12.15
N PRO A 49 -21.38 -4.13 -13.05
CA PRO A 49 -21.99 -5.44 -13.27
C PRO A 49 -21.10 -6.41 -14.08
N ILE A 50 -19.79 -6.14 -14.18
CA ILE A 50 -18.87 -6.97 -14.97
C ILE A 50 -18.23 -8.05 -14.09
N LEU A 51 -17.59 -7.65 -13.00
CA LEU A 51 -16.76 -8.55 -12.18
C LEU A 51 -17.61 -9.32 -11.17
N CYS A 52 -18.38 -8.63 -10.33
CA CYS A 52 -19.11 -9.25 -9.23
C CYS A 52 -20.53 -9.72 -9.59
N PHE A 53 -20.96 -9.55 -10.85
CA PHE A 53 -22.31 -9.95 -11.27
C PHE A 53 -22.52 -11.46 -11.15
N GLY A 54 -23.68 -11.84 -10.59
CA GLY A 54 -24.05 -13.23 -10.31
C GLY A 54 -23.23 -13.90 -9.19
N ILE A 55 -22.46 -13.13 -8.40
CA ILE A 55 -21.71 -13.61 -7.24
C ILE A 55 -22.41 -13.07 -5.98
N SER A 56 -23.16 -13.94 -5.31
CA SER A 56 -23.93 -13.58 -4.10
C SER A 56 -23.14 -13.60 -2.80
N SER A 57 -21.97 -14.25 -2.79
CA SER A 57 -21.10 -14.28 -1.61
C SER A 57 -20.68 -12.87 -1.26
N ASP A 58 -20.76 -12.49 0.02
CA ASP A 58 -20.30 -11.24 0.65
C ASP A 58 -18.82 -11.31 1.12
N LYS A 59 -18.23 -12.51 1.07
CA LYS A 59 -16.88 -12.79 1.54
C LYS A 59 -15.83 -11.87 0.93
N VAL A 60 -14.80 -11.63 1.74
CA VAL A 60 -13.67 -10.78 1.42
C VAL A 60 -12.38 -11.60 1.52
N ALA A 61 -11.44 -11.36 0.62
CA ALA A 61 -10.08 -11.87 0.70
C ALA A 61 -9.11 -10.67 0.73
N VAL A 62 -8.31 -10.57 1.79
CA VAL A 62 -7.30 -9.51 1.96
C VAL A 62 -5.89 -10.09 1.85
N SER A 63 -4.94 -9.26 1.46
CA SER A 63 -3.51 -9.50 1.67
C SER A 63 -3.20 -9.84 3.13
N GLN A 64 -2.16 -10.64 3.35
CA GLN A 64 -1.70 -11.06 4.68
C GLN A 64 -0.77 -10.04 5.36
N THR A 65 -0.89 -8.77 5.00
CA THR A 65 -0.09 -7.69 5.57
C THR A 65 -0.70 -7.17 6.87
N GLU A 66 0.16 -6.55 7.68
CA GLU A 66 -0.24 -5.93 8.94
C GLU A 66 -0.66 -4.46 8.74
N THR A 67 -1.06 -4.03 7.54
CA THR A 67 -1.35 -2.60 7.24
C THR A 67 -2.34 -1.97 8.21
N VAL A 68 -3.39 -2.70 8.63
CA VAL A 68 -4.36 -2.16 9.60
C VAL A 68 -3.69 -1.85 10.94
N HIS A 69 -2.83 -2.75 11.43
CA HIS A 69 -2.13 -2.57 12.70
C HIS A 69 -0.99 -1.55 12.57
N ALA A 70 -0.15 -1.68 11.54
CA ALA A 70 1.00 -0.82 11.31
C ALA A 70 0.62 0.65 11.06
N CYS A 71 -0.50 0.88 10.38
CA CYS A 71 -1.00 2.23 10.07
C CYS A 71 -2.07 2.74 11.03
N ALA A 72 -2.32 2.05 12.15
CA ALA A 72 -3.20 2.56 13.19
C ALA A 72 -2.59 3.84 13.80
N PRO A 73 -3.39 4.91 13.98
CA PRO A 73 -2.90 6.16 14.58
C PRO A 73 -2.45 5.94 16.03
N ASN A 74 -1.70 6.91 16.56
CA ASN A 74 -1.31 6.90 17.97
C ASN A 74 -2.57 6.77 18.87
N PRO A 75 -2.52 5.98 19.96
CA PRO A 75 -3.63 5.85 20.89
C PRO A 75 -3.98 7.24 21.46
N THR A 76 -5.17 7.72 21.18
CA THR A 76 -5.72 8.90 21.86
C THR A 76 -6.50 8.45 23.09
N GLN A 77 -6.46 9.25 24.16
CA GLN A 77 -7.11 8.92 25.44
C GLN A 77 -8.64 8.71 25.32
N ASN A 78 -9.27 9.04 24.18
CA ASN A 78 -10.72 8.99 23.94
C ASN A 78 -11.17 8.00 22.85
N SER A 79 -10.33 7.06 22.41
CA SER A 79 -10.72 6.11 21.35
C SER A 79 -11.35 4.82 21.90
N GLY A 80 -12.62 4.90 22.33
CA GLY A 80 -13.35 3.79 22.98
C GLY A 80 -13.58 2.50 22.17
N CYS A 81 -13.18 2.46 20.88
CA CYS A 81 -13.32 1.28 20.02
C CYS A 81 -11.98 0.78 19.43
N VAL A 82 -10.86 1.46 19.70
CA VAL A 82 -9.54 1.07 19.19
C VAL A 82 -8.83 0.28 20.29
N SER A 83 -8.54 -1.00 20.04
CA SER A 83 -7.68 -1.78 20.94
C SER A 83 -6.43 -0.97 21.24
N GLN A 84 -6.22 -0.65 22.52
CA GLN A 84 -5.14 0.22 22.96
C GLN A 84 -3.81 -0.37 22.49
N ARG A 85 -3.15 0.29 21.53
CA ARG A 85 -1.85 -0.16 21.03
C ARG A 85 -0.80 0.26 22.05
N ASN A 86 0.03 -0.69 22.48
CA ASN A 86 1.13 -0.41 23.42
C ASN A 86 2.34 0.25 22.73
N SER A 87 2.30 0.41 21.41
CA SER A 87 3.39 0.97 20.61
C SER A 87 2.94 2.23 19.86
N SER A 88 3.85 3.19 19.72
CA SER A 88 3.65 4.38 18.89
C SER A 88 3.54 4.02 17.40
N PHE A 89 2.93 4.92 16.63
CA PHE A 89 2.93 4.89 15.18
C PHE A 89 4.36 4.99 14.63
N ILE A 90 4.66 4.15 13.62
CA ILE A 90 5.95 4.14 12.93
C ILE A 90 5.68 4.31 11.44
N GLU A 91 5.97 5.52 10.91
CA GLU A 91 5.70 5.91 9.53
C GLU A 91 6.28 4.92 8.51
N SER A 92 7.55 4.52 8.70
CA SER A 92 8.24 3.58 7.81
C SER A 92 7.61 2.17 7.81
N GLU A 93 7.07 1.72 8.95
CA GLU A 93 6.40 0.43 9.06
C GLU A 93 5.05 0.46 8.35
N CYS A 94 4.29 1.55 8.50
CA CYS A 94 3.05 1.76 7.75
C CYS A 94 3.32 1.72 6.25
N TRP A 95 4.27 2.52 5.75
CA TRP A 95 4.65 2.53 4.34
C TRP A 95 5.09 1.17 3.81
N ARG A 96 5.88 0.42 4.58
CA ARG A 96 6.31 -0.94 4.20
C ARG A 96 5.11 -1.85 3.95
N ASN A 97 4.11 -1.82 4.83
CA ASN A 97 2.91 -2.66 4.69
C ASN A 97 1.99 -2.19 3.56
N ILE A 98 1.81 -0.87 3.40
CA ILE A 98 1.10 -0.28 2.24
C ILE A 98 1.73 -0.76 0.92
N ASN A 99 3.06 -0.74 0.83
CA ASN A 99 3.77 -1.18 -0.37
C ASN A 99 3.59 -2.68 -0.64
N ALA A 100 3.59 -3.51 0.41
CA ALA A 100 3.33 -4.93 0.30
C ALA A 100 1.89 -5.20 -0.19
N ASP A 101 0.90 -4.42 0.27
CA ASP A 101 -0.47 -4.49 -0.23
C ASP A 101 -0.53 -4.15 -1.73
N LEU A 102 0.03 -3.00 -2.11
CA LEU A 102 0.04 -2.55 -3.51
C LEU A 102 0.72 -3.59 -4.42
N ALA A 103 1.83 -4.17 -3.99
CA ALA A 103 2.52 -5.22 -4.74
C ALA A 103 1.66 -6.48 -4.90
N TYR A 104 1.03 -6.94 -3.82
CA TYR A 104 0.14 -8.10 -3.83
C TYR A 104 -1.02 -7.90 -4.82
N TYR A 105 -1.70 -6.76 -4.76
CA TYR A 105 -2.84 -6.50 -5.64
C TYR A 105 -2.45 -6.26 -7.10
N ASP A 106 -1.31 -5.64 -7.40
CA ASP A 106 -0.80 -5.54 -8.79
C ASP A 106 -0.52 -6.93 -9.38
N ILE A 107 0.17 -7.80 -8.63
CA ILE A 107 0.45 -9.18 -9.06
C ILE A 107 -0.86 -9.96 -9.25
N ALA A 108 -1.79 -9.86 -8.30
CA ALA A 108 -3.08 -10.53 -8.40
C ALA A 108 -3.85 -10.10 -9.66
N ILE A 109 -3.97 -8.79 -9.92
CA ILE A 109 -4.66 -8.28 -11.11
C ILE A 109 -3.92 -8.73 -12.38
N GLN A 110 -2.59 -8.61 -12.42
CA GLN A 110 -1.78 -9.03 -13.56
C GLN A 110 -1.99 -10.51 -13.91
N LEU A 111 -1.92 -11.39 -12.91
CA LEU A 111 -2.08 -12.82 -13.11
C LEU A 111 -3.52 -13.17 -13.51
N TYR A 112 -4.51 -12.46 -12.98
CA TYR A 112 -5.91 -12.66 -13.35
C TYR A 112 -6.18 -12.31 -14.81
N LEU A 113 -5.65 -11.18 -15.28
CA LEU A 113 -5.79 -10.75 -16.67
C LEU A 113 -5.11 -11.69 -17.67
N LYS A 114 -4.19 -12.54 -17.19
CA LYS A 114 -3.58 -13.63 -17.96
C LYS A 114 -4.30 -14.98 -17.81
N SER A 115 -5.30 -15.06 -16.93
CA SER A 115 -6.06 -16.28 -16.67
C SER A 115 -7.23 -16.44 -17.66
N ASN A 116 -8.03 -17.51 -17.49
CA ASN A 116 -9.24 -17.68 -18.27
C ASN A 116 -10.32 -16.68 -17.79
N LEU A 117 -10.64 -15.69 -18.63
CA LEU A 117 -11.62 -14.64 -18.37
C LEU A 117 -12.98 -14.99 -18.97
N ARG A 118 -14.07 -14.52 -18.36
CA ARG A 118 -15.41 -14.67 -18.96
C ARG A 118 -15.58 -13.73 -20.14
N SER A 119 -15.07 -12.51 -20.03
CA SER A 119 -15.07 -11.51 -21.10
C SER A 119 -13.76 -10.71 -21.04
N SER A 120 -12.80 -11.11 -21.88
CA SER A 120 -11.46 -10.52 -21.89
C SER A 120 -11.49 -8.99 -22.06
N GLN A 121 -12.26 -8.48 -23.03
CA GLN A 121 -12.36 -7.04 -23.30
C GLN A 121 -12.92 -6.26 -22.10
N ASN A 122 -14.06 -6.70 -21.55
CA ASN A 122 -14.75 -5.97 -20.50
C ASN A 122 -14.00 -6.02 -19.16
N GLU A 123 -13.46 -7.19 -18.81
CA GLU A 123 -12.73 -7.37 -17.55
C GLU A 123 -11.38 -6.67 -17.56
N THR A 124 -10.68 -6.67 -18.71
CA THR A 124 -9.44 -5.89 -18.89
C THR A 124 -9.70 -4.39 -18.78
N ALA A 125 -10.71 -3.88 -19.49
CA ALA A 125 -11.09 -2.47 -19.45
C ALA A 125 -11.48 -2.02 -18.02
N LEU A 126 -12.05 -2.91 -17.22
CA LEU A 126 -12.44 -2.64 -15.84
C LEU A 126 -11.23 -2.60 -14.89
N LEU A 127 -10.29 -3.55 -15.01
CA LEU A 127 -9.22 -3.77 -14.04
C LEU A 127 -7.92 -2.98 -14.32
N GLU A 128 -7.59 -2.73 -15.58
CA GLU A 128 -6.35 -2.03 -15.97
C GLU A 128 -6.25 -0.59 -15.42
N PRO A 129 -7.32 0.22 -15.34
CA PRO A 129 -7.24 1.55 -14.73
C PRO A 129 -6.78 1.49 -13.26
N THR A 130 -7.33 0.57 -12.47
CA THR A 130 -6.93 0.33 -11.07
C THR A 130 -5.47 -0.11 -10.99
N ARG A 131 -5.07 -1.07 -11.83
CA ARG A 131 -3.68 -1.56 -11.88
C ARG A 131 -2.69 -0.45 -12.25
N THR A 132 -3.05 0.43 -13.19
CA THR A 132 -2.24 1.57 -13.60
C THR A 132 -2.00 2.54 -12.43
N ILE A 133 -3.02 2.81 -11.60
CA ILE A 133 -2.85 3.65 -10.41
C ILE A 133 -1.92 2.98 -9.41
N ILE A 134 -2.08 1.67 -9.15
CA ILE A 134 -1.20 0.91 -8.26
C ILE A 134 0.26 1.02 -8.72
N GLN A 135 0.52 0.85 -10.02
CA GLN A 135 1.88 0.95 -10.57
C GLN A 135 2.48 2.35 -10.42
N ARG A 136 1.65 3.40 -10.55
CA ARG A 136 2.10 4.78 -10.27
C ARG A 136 2.45 4.96 -8.79
N LEU A 137 1.61 4.49 -7.88
CA LEU A 137 1.87 4.53 -6.43
C LEU A 137 3.15 3.76 -6.06
N ARG A 138 3.37 2.58 -6.63
CA ARG A 138 4.58 1.76 -6.41
C ARG A 138 5.87 2.41 -6.93
N LYS A 139 5.79 3.24 -7.97
CA LYS A 139 6.94 4.03 -8.46
C LYS A 139 7.29 5.14 -7.48
N VAL A 140 6.29 5.80 -6.91
CA VAL A 140 6.47 6.84 -5.90
C VAL A 140 7.08 6.28 -4.60
N SER A 141 6.79 5.02 -4.26
CA SER A 141 7.18 4.42 -2.98
C SER A 141 8.53 3.67 -2.95
N LEU A 142 9.33 3.75 -4.02
CA LEU A 142 10.75 3.34 -4.13
C LEU A 142 11.15 1.91 -3.69
N LEU A 143 10.24 0.94 -3.57
CA LEU A 143 10.59 -0.45 -3.25
C LEU A 143 10.13 -1.41 -4.36
N HIS A 144 11.10 -1.96 -5.10
CA HIS A 144 10.88 -2.99 -6.12
C HIS A 144 11.45 -4.31 -5.62
N LYS A 145 10.57 -5.18 -5.12
CA LYS A 145 10.75 -6.62 -5.29
C LYS A 145 9.47 -7.21 -5.84
N GLN A 146 9.63 -8.00 -6.88
CA GLN A 146 8.58 -8.77 -7.52
C GLN A 146 8.75 -10.19 -7.01
N GLU A 147 7.78 -10.66 -6.22
CA GLU A 147 7.70 -12.08 -5.88
C GLU A 147 6.87 -12.80 -6.94
N GLU A 148 7.34 -13.99 -7.30
CA GLU A 148 6.73 -14.85 -8.28
C GLU A 148 5.54 -15.58 -7.63
N GLY A 149 4.33 -15.27 -8.08
CA GLY A 149 3.12 -15.85 -7.53
C GLY A 149 2.94 -17.31 -7.94
N ALA A 150 2.74 -18.19 -6.96
CA ALA A 150 2.16 -19.53 -7.15
C ALA A 150 0.83 -19.45 -7.93
N LYS A 151 0.37 -20.57 -8.48
CA LYS A 151 -0.86 -20.67 -9.31
C LYS A 151 -2.11 -20.19 -8.55
N MET A 152 -2.37 -18.88 -8.60
CA MET A 152 -3.45 -18.18 -7.89
C MET A 152 -4.83 -18.39 -8.53
N TRP A 153 -4.84 -18.70 -9.84
CA TRP A 153 -6.03 -18.78 -10.67
C TRP A 153 -6.18 -20.18 -11.30
N ASP A 154 -7.43 -20.60 -11.46
CA ASP A 154 -7.82 -21.90 -12.01
C ASP A 154 -8.11 -21.80 -13.52
N SER A 155 -8.50 -22.93 -14.13
CA SER A 155 -8.96 -22.96 -15.53
C SER A 155 -10.41 -22.48 -15.69
N ASP A 156 -11.20 -22.46 -14.62
CA ASP A 156 -12.61 -22.06 -14.66
C ASP A 156 -12.78 -20.55 -14.48
N SER A 157 -13.40 -19.90 -15.47
CA SER A 157 -13.55 -18.44 -15.50
C SER A 157 -14.54 -17.92 -14.45
N TYR A 158 -15.55 -18.71 -14.07
CA TYR A 158 -16.48 -18.33 -13.00
C TYR A 158 -15.78 -18.31 -11.64
N ASN A 159 -15.03 -19.35 -11.30
CA ASN A 159 -14.28 -19.47 -10.06
C ASN A 159 -13.20 -18.39 -9.95
N ASN A 160 -12.49 -18.11 -11.05
CA ASN A 160 -11.54 -17.00 -11.11
C ASN A 160 -12.23 -15.67 -10.83
N ARG A 161 -13.35 -15.39 -11.51
CA ARG A 161 -14.11 -14.16 -11.32
C ARG A 161 -14.63 -14.03 -9.89
N ASN A 162 -15.11 -15.12 -9.30
CA ASN A 162 -15.55 -15.18 -7.90
C ASN A 162 -14.39 -14.87 -6.93
N LYS A 163 -13.21 -15.47 -7.14
CA LYS A 163 -12.01 -15.17 -6.36
C LYS A 163 -11.58 -13.71 -6.51
N MET A 164 -11.56 -13.19 -7.73
CA MET A 164 -11.18 -11.79 -8.01
C MET A 164 -12.18 -10.80 -7.41
N CYS A 165 -13.49 -11.07 -7.48
CA CYS A 165 -14.50 -10.25 -6.81
C CYS A 165 -14.24 -10.17 -5.28
N LYS A 166 -13.96 -11.30 -4.62
CA LYS A 166 -13.62 -11.32 -3.19
C LYS A 166 -12.34 -10.55 -2.87
N LEU A 167 -11.34 -10.65 -3.74
CA LEU A 167 -10.07 -9.91 -3.61
C LEU A 167 -10.26 -8.41 -3.79
N MET A 168 -11.04 -7.97 -4.77
CA MET A 168 -11.31 -6.55 -5.00
C MET A 168 -12.12 -5.93 -3.86
N ARG A 169 -13.01 -6.68 -3.22
CA ARG A 169 -13.68 -6.24 -1.99
C ARG A 169 -12.72 -6.09 -0.82
N GLY A 170 -11.76 -7.01 -0.67
CA GLY A 170 -10.70 -6.84 0.32
C GLY A 170 -9.80 -5.67 -0.01
N PHE A 171 -9.52 -5.47 -1.29
CA PHE A 171 -8.74 -4.33 -1.74
C PHE A 171 -9.43 -3.01 -1.45
N HIS A 172 -10.75 -2.93 -1.59
CA HIS A 172 -11.51 -1.74 -1.22
C HIS A 172 -11.32 -1.39 0.26
N LEU A 173 -11.39 -2.37 1.17
CA LEU A 173 -11.12 -2.15 2.59
C LEU A 173 -9.68 -1.68 2.84
N ARG A 174 -8.69 -2.28 2.16
CA ARG A 174 -7.30 -1.85 2.23
C ARG A 174 -7.13 -0.43 1.66
N ALA A 175 -7.76 -0.10 0.53
CA ALA A 175 -7.71 1.23 -0.09
C ALA A 175 -8.27 2.32 0.83
N ILE A 176 -9.38 2.05 1.54
CA ILE A 176 -9.90 2.94 2.59
C ILE A 176 -8.85 3.15 3.69
N THR A 177 -8.26 2.05 4.18
CA THR A 177 -7.25 2.09 5.24
C THR A 177 -6.00 2.88 4.81
N MET A 178 -5.48 2.60 3.62
CA MET A 178 -4.33 3.28 3.04
C MET A 178 -4.62 4.77 2.83
N ASN A 179 -5.78 5.13 2.26
CA ASN A 179 -6.16 6.52 2.05
C ASN A 179 -6.23 7.29 3.37
N ARG A 180 -6.80 6.70 4.43
CA ARG A 180 -6.81 7.29 5.78
C ARG A 180 -5.41 7.47 6.35
N ALA A 181 -4.56 6.44 6.24
CA ALA A 181 -3.20 6.48 6.74
C ALA A 181 -2.36 7.57 6.05
N ILE A 182 -2.50 7.71 4.73
CA ILE A 182 -1.77 8.70 3.93
C ILE A 182 -2.21 10.12 4.30
N CYS A 183 -3.51 10.34 4.51
CA CYS A 183 -4.00 11.62 5.03
C CYS A 183 -3.45 11.94 6.43
N TYR A 184 -3.40 10.95 7.33
CA TYR A 184 -2.86 11.11 8.69
C TYR A 184 -1.34 11.37 8.70
N MET A 185 -0.59 10.75 7.80
CA MET A 185 0.84 11.04 7.62
C MET A 185 1.03 12.45 7.04
N SER A 186 0.21 12.83 6.06
CA SER A 186 0.27 14.14 5.41
C SER A 186 -0.09 15.30 6.34
N SER A 187 -1.03 15.10 7.29
CA SER A 187 -1.37 16.13 8.30
C SER A 187 -0.25 16.39 9.30
N GLY A 188 0.68 15.45 9.46
CA GLY A 188 1.75 15.52 10.46
C GLY A 188 1.30 15.17 11.89
N ASP A 189 0.05 14.77 12.09
CA ASP A 189 -0.53 14.49 13.42
C ASP A 189 0.22 13.39 14.18
N HIS A 190 0.88 12.49 13.48
CA HIS A 190 1.71 11.43 14.06
C HIS A 190 3.00 11.92 14.72
N ARG A 191 3.39 13.18 14.50
CA ARG A 191 4.59 13.81 15.05
C ARG A 191 4.32 14.56 16.37
N ASN A 192 3.04 14.70 16.73
CA ASN A 192 2.57 15.33 17.96
C ASN A 192 2.31 14.28 19.04
#